data_AF-A0A022QEQ9-F1
#
_entry.id   AF-A0A022QEQ9-F1
#
_cell.length_a   1.000
_cell.length_b   1.000
_cell.length_c   1.000
_cell.angle_alpha   90.00
_cell.angle_beta   90.00
_cell.angle_gamma   90.00
#
_symmetry.space_group_name_H-M   'P 1'
#
loop_
_entity.id
_entity.type
_entity.pdbx_description
1 polymer ?
#
loop_
_entity_poly.entity_id
_entity_poly.type
_entity_poly.pdbx_seq_one_letter_code
_entity_poly.pdbx_strand_id
1 'polypeptide(L)'
;ECDNAKEKAECTESLVGLATCLPYVGGTAKSPTPDCCAGLKQLLKTNKKCLCVIIKDRNDPDLGLDINVTLALGLPTACNAPANISECP
;
A
#
# COMPACT_ATOMS: atom_id res chain seq x y z
N GLU A 1 1.08 0.43 25.92
CA GLU A 1 1.34 -0.56 24.85
C GLU A 1 1.81 0.19 23.62
N CYS A 2 3.11 0.15 23.31
CA CYS A 2 3.75 1.01 22.29
C CYS A 2 4.15 0.25 21.01
N ASP A 3 3.79 -1.03 20.91
CA ASP A 3 4.14 -1.87 19.78
C ASP A 3 3.36 -1.48 18.51
N ASN A 4 2.09 -1.11 18.64
CA ASN A 4 1.26 -0.77 17.48
C ASN A 4 1.62 0.59 16.85
N ALA A 5 2.01 1.58 17.67
CA ALA A 5 2.35 2.92 17.17
C ALA A 5 3.67 2.92 16.39
N LYS A 6 4.66 2.13 16.82
CA LYS A 6 5.93 1.98 16.10
C LYS A 6 5.74 1.21 14.81
N GLU A 7 5.00 0.12 14.83
CA GLU A 7 4.65 -0.61 13.61
C GLU A 7 3.86 0.29 12.64
N LYS A 8 2.84 1.02 13.10
CA LYS A 8 2.10 2.00 12.29
C LYS A 8 3.03 3.08 11.72
N ALA A 9 3.96 3.61 12.50
CA ALA A 9 4.93 4.61 12.03
C ALA A 9 5.85 4.04 10.94
N GLU A 10 6.39 2.83 11.12
CA GLU A 10 7.21 2.17 10.09
C GLU A 10 6.40 1.81 8.84
N CYS A 11 5.12 1.45 9.01
CA CYS A 11 4.18 1.29 7.90
C CYS A 11 3.95 2.61 7.17
N THR A 12 3.82 3.72 7.91
CA THR A 12 3.55 5.08 7.39
C THR A 12 4.77 5.61 6.63
N GLU A 13 5.98 5.37 7.13
CA GLU A 13 7.22 5.75 6.47
C GLU A 13 7.40 4.98 5.15
N SER A 14 7.09 3.69 5.16
CA SER A 14 7.06 2.88 3.95
C SER A 14 5.94 3.28 2.98
N LEU A 15 4.85 3.82 3.52
CA LEU A 15 3.72 4.42 2.79
C LEU A 15 4.13 5.69 2.04
N VAL A 16 5.17 6.41 2.48
CA VAL A 16 5.68 7.57 1.73
C VAL A 16 6.13 7.14 0.32
N GLY A 17 6.74 5.95 0.20
CA GLY A 17 7.04 5.35 -1.11
C GLY A 17 5.79 4.95 -1.89
N LEU A 18 4.73 4.53 -1.19
CA LEU A 18 3.42 4.24 -1.78
C LEU A 18 2.54 5.49 -2.00
N ALA A 19 2.93 6.66 -1.50
CA ALA A 19 2.20 7.90 -1.74
C ALA A 19 2.17 8.20 -3.24
N THR A 20 3.23 7.81 -3.95
CA THR A 20 3.32 7.86 -5.41
C THR A 20 2.38 6.86 -6.10
N CYS A 21 1.88 5.84 -5.39
CA CYS A 21 0.84 4.92 -5.86
C CYS A 21 -0.58 5.46 -5.68
N LEU A 22 -0.80 6.40 -4.74
CA LEU A 22 -2.11 7.00 -4.46
C LEU A 22 -2.88 7.44 -5.71
N PRO A 23 -2.27 8.14 -6.69
CA PRO A 23 -3.02 8.54 -7.86
C PRO A 23 -3.50 7.33 -8.69
N TYR A 24 -2.72 6.25 -8.78
CA TYR A 24 -3.15 5.04 -9.47
C TYR A 24 -4.23 4.28 -8.70
N VAL A 25 -4.03 4.04 -7.40
CA VAL A 25 -5.01 3.31 -6.60
C VAL A 25 -6.27 4.13 -6.36
N GLY A 26 -6.21 5.46 -6.40
CA GLY A 26 -7.37 6.35 -6.38
C GLY A 26 -8.02 6.58 -7.75
N GLY A 27 -7.50 5.96 -8.82
CA GLY A 27 -8.07 6.07 -10.17
C GLY A 27 -7.87 7.39 -10.88
N THR A 28 -7.03 8.28 -10.35
CA THR A 28 -6.63 9.53 -11.02
C THR A 28 -5.49 9.32 -12.01
N ALA A 29 -4.69 8.26 -11.87
CA ALA A 29 -3.65 7.84 -12.81
C ALA A 29 -3.97 6.48 -13.46
N LYS A 30 -3.65 6.37 -14.74
CA LYS A 30 -3.84 5.14 -15.54
C LYS A 30 -2.76 4.08 -15.32
N SER A 31 -1.60 4.47 -14.77
CA SER A 31 -0.48 3.56 -14.54
C SER A 31 0.30 3.98 -13.30
N PRO A 32 0.85 3.02 -12.53
CA PRO A 32 1.71 3.32 -11.39
C PRO A 32 3.06 3.88 -11.84
N THR A 33 3.65 4.73 -11.00
CA THR A 33 5.02 5.20 -11.22
C THR A 33 6.04 4.10 -10.88
N PRO A 34 7.24 4.13 -11.47
CA PRO A 34 8.30 3.18 -11.13
C PRO A 34 8.69 3.27 -9.65
N ASP A 35 8.62 4.47 -9.06
CA ASP A 35 8.88 4.72 -7.63
C ASP A 35 7.88 3.98 -6.74
N CYS A 36 6.59 4.07 -7.09
CA CYS A 36 5.51 3.31 -6.47
C CYS A 36 5.79 1.80 -6.48
N CYS A 37 6.22 1.26 -7.64
CA CYS A 37 6.52 -0.15 -7.77
C CYS A 37 7.76 -0.58 -6.97
N ALA A 38 8.77 0.27 -6.87
CA ALA A 38 9.95 0.01 -6.06
C ALA A 38 9.60 0.00 -4.56
N GLY A 39 8.83 0.98 -4.10
CA GLY A 39 8.32 1.07 -2.72
C GLY A 39 7.45 -0.13 -2.37
N LEU A 40 6.51 -0.52 -3.24
CA LEU A 40 5.67 -1.70 -3.05
C LEU A 40 6.50 -2.99 -2.95
N LYS A 41 7.49 -3.17 -3.84
CA LYS A 41 8.39 -4.33 -3.80
C LYS A 41 9.21 -4.39 -2.52
N GLN A 42 9.72 -3.27 -2.03
CA GLN A 42 10.42 -3.21 -0.75
C GLN A 42 9.48 -3.56 0.41
N LEU A 43 8.29 -2.98 0.46
CA LEU A 43 7.30 -3.28 1.49
C LEU A 43 6.90 -4.75 1.54
N LEU A 44 6.66 -5.35 0.39
CA LEU A 44 6.35 -6.78 0.28
C LEU A 44 7.48 -7.67 0.80
N LYS A 45 8.74 -7.23 0.68
CA LYS A 45 9.92 -7.94 1.17
C LYS A 45 10.20 -7.70 2.65
N THR A 46 10.07 -6.45 3.10
CA THR A 46 10.47 -6.02 4.43
C THR A 46 9.31 -6.19 5.41
N ASN A 47 8.15 -5.58 5.13
CA ASN A 47 7.03 -5.44 6.06
C ASN A 47 5.67 -5.76 5.39
N LYS A 48 5.48 -7.03 5.00
CA LYS A 48 4.22 -7.49 4.36
C LYS A 48 2.98 -7.22 5.22
N LYS A 49 3.12 -7.29 6.56
CA LYS A 49 2.05 -6.97 7.52
C LYS A 49 1.58 -5.52 7.39
N CYS A 50 2.48 -4.56 7.17
CA CYS A 50 2.11 -3.16 7.01
C CYS A 50 1.17 -2.93 5.83
N LEU A 51 1.49 -3.55 4.69
CA LEU A 51 0.64 -3.47 3.51
C LEU A 51 -0.79 -3.96 3.81
N CYS A 52 -0.89 -5.06 4.56
CA CYS A 52 -2.17 -5.64 4.95
C CYS A 52 -2.99 -4.73 5.85
N VAL A 53 -2.37 -4.12 6.86
CA VAL A 53 -3.01 -3.15 7.75
C VAL A 53 -3.53 -1.97 6.93
N ILE A 54 -2.71 -1.40 6.05
CA ILE A 54 -3.10 -0.23 5.25
C ILE A 54 -4.23 -0.57 4.27
N ILE A 55 -4.17 -1.73 3.62
CA ILE A 55 -5.26 -2.16 2.74
C ILE A 55 -6.53 -2.41 3.57
N LYS A 56 -6.44 -2.89 4.80
CA LYS A 56 -7.59 -3.11 5.68
C LYS A 56 -8.19 -1.78 6.17
N ASP A 57 -7.32 -0.86 6.56
CA ASP A 57 -7.61 0.52 6.99
C ASP A 57 -7.79 1.48 5.80
N ARG A 58 -7.89 1.00 4.56
CA ARG A 58 -8.12 1.84 3.38
C ARG A 58 -9.43 2.64 3.43
N ASN A 59 -10.39 2.13 4.20
CA ASN A 59 -11.69 2.77 4.44
C ASN A 59 -11.68 3.56 5.75
N ASP A 60 -10.53 3.63 6.41
CA ASP A 60 -10.41 4.33 7.67
C ASP A 60 -10.40 5.85 7.40
N PRO A 61 -11.36 6.60 7.98
CA PRO A 61 -11.46 8.03 7.77
C PRO A 61 -10.29 8.81 8.39
N ASP A 62 -9.52 8.22 9.31
CA ASP A 62 -8.31 8.82 9.91
C ASP A 62 -7.16 8.84 8.90
N LEU A 63 -7.10 7.87 7.98
CA LEU A 63 -6.11 7.86 6.90
C LEU A 63 -6.39 8.89 5.80
N GLY A 64 -7.66 9.24 5.56
CA GLY A 64 -8.04 10.22 4.53
C GLY A 64 -7.63 9.82 3.11
N LEU A 65 -7.45 8.52 2.83
CA LEU A 65 -7.05 7.99 1.53
C LEU A 65 -8.24 7.41 0.78
N ASP A 66 -8.51 7.90 -0.42
CA ASP A 66 -9.51 7.31 -1.31
C ASP A 66 -8.86 6.21 -2.16
N ILE A 67 -8.99 4.95 -1.71
CA ILE A 67 -8.35 3.79 -2.36
C ILE A 67 -9.41 2.96 -3.08
N ASN A 68 -9.32 2.90 -4.40
CA ASN A 68 -10.10 2.01 -5.22
C ASN A 68 -9.53 0.58 -5.15
N VAL A 69 -10.26 -0.32 -4.50
CA VAL A 69 -9.88 -1.71 -4.27
C VAL A 69 -9.53 -2.44 -5.57
N THR A 70 -10.27 -2.17 -6.66
CA THR A 70 -10.03 -2.81 -7.95
C THR A 70 -8.65 -2.45 -8.49
N LEU A 71 -8.26 -1.18 -8.39
CA LEU A 71 -6.95 -0.71 -8.84
C LEU A 71 -5.85 -1.15 -7.88
N ALA A 72 -6.12 -1.15 -6.56
CA ALA A 72 -5.20 -1.68 -5.56
C ALA A 72 -4.90 -3.17 -5.75
N LEU A 73 -5.87 -3.99 -6.17
CA LEU A 73 -5.67 -5.39 -6.54
C LEU A 73 -4.92 -5.56 -7.87
N GLY A 74 -5.03 -4.60 -8.79
CA GLY A 74 -4.31 -4.58 -10.06
C GLY A 74 -2.90 -3.99 -9.97
N LEU A 75 -2.60 -3.18 -8.96
CA LEU A 75 -1.30 -2.56 -8.71
C LEU A 75 -0.12 -3.56 -8.65
N PRO A 76 -0.21 -4.70 -7.93
CA PRO A 76 0.87 -5.68 -7.85
C PRO A 76 1.18 -6.28 -9.22
N THR A 77 0.14 -6.56 -10.00
CA THR A 77 0.25 -7.05 -11.38
C THR A 77 0.89 -6.01 -12.29
N ALA A 78 0.46 -4.74 -12.20
CA ALA A 78 1.02 -3.63 -12.97
C ALA A 78 2.51 -3.38 -12.64
N CYS A 79 2.91 -3.61 -11.40
CA CYS A 79 4.29 -3.46 -10.94
C CYS A 79 5.16 -4.70 -11.14
N ASN A 80 4.63 -5.77 -11.75
CA ASN A 80 5.32 -7.07 -11.87
C ASN A 80 5.80 -7.60 -10.50
N ALA A 81 5.02 -7.34 -9.45
CA ALA A 81 5.30 -7.71 -8.07
C ALA A 81 4.08 -8.44 -7.53
N PRO A 82 3.93 -9.76 -7.76
CA PRO A 82 2.76 -10.49 -7.30
C PRO A 82 2.67 -10.40 -5.77
N ALA A 83 1.70 -9.62 -5.30
CA ALA A 83 1.34 -9.51 -3.92
C ALA A 83 0.01 -10.24 -3.75
N ASN A 84 0.01 -11.31 -2.97
CA ASN A 84 -1.24 -11.90 -2.49
C ASN A 84 -1.78 -11.00 -1.39
N ILE A 85 -2.37 -9.86 -1.78
CA ILE A 85 -3.07 -8.97 -0.84
C ILE A 85 -4.27 -9.70 -0.23
N SER A 86 -4.81 -10.70 -0.93
CA SER A 86 -5.85 -11.61 -0.42
C SER A 86 -5.38 -12.55 0.71
N GLU A 87 -4.08 -12.73 0.91
CA GLU A 87 -3.51 -13.53 2.02
C GLU A 87 -3.08 -12.67 3.21
N CYS A 88 -3.55 -11.43 3.25
CA CYS A 88 -3.39 -10.59 4.41
C CYS A 88 -4.19 -11.14 5.60
N PRO A 89 -3.55 -11.39 6.77
CA PRO A 89 -4.24 -11.91 7.96
C PRO A 89 -5.23 -10.93 8.57
#